data_AF-A0AA88QX29-F1
#
_entry.id   AF-A0AA88QX29-F1
#
_cell.length_a   1.000
_cell.length_b   1.000
_cell.length_c   1.000
_cell.angle_alpha   90.00
_cell.angle_beta   90.00
_cell.angle_gamma   90.00
#
_symmetry.space_group_name_H-M   'P 1'
#
loop_
_entity.id
_entity.type
_entity.pdbx_description
1 polymer ?
#
loop_
_entity_poly.entity_id
_entity_poly.type
_entity_poly.pdbx_seq_one_letter_code
_entity_poly.pdbx_strand_id
1 'polypeptide(L)'
;MVQAGLSVFRDNDEIERGGNLKWELDKAIKGSQIAIIVFSKHYAFSTWCLDELVMILDCKDTSRHTAFPVFYDVEPSEVRKQRGSLADAFSRYEEQLINAGSDTETGKELMKKSRFIQIIVRVVEEKLNRTVLSVTHYLVGKDFRVQNIHLWLQDESADANILVIYGVGGVGESTIAQIAYNLNFHRFESSSFVANVKQHAEQFNGILELQNHVLSNILKGEKGRLYNVHEGSIKINQAICSKRVLVVLDDIDKLDQFDALLGTQVFYPGSKIILTTRKKGLLGAHAAHEVHRVKSLSCDESSKLFSLHAFGQDHPIDGYVEQSERLVRRCEGLPLALQVFGKSVDVWEDALSKLEEVPRTDIQKVLEISYDTLQDDYEKNLFLHIACFFIGEEKDDTVKILEKCGLHPTVGIDSLIDRCLLTVENGNKLMMHQLLQEMGKEIVRKESPKEPGRRSRLWRHKDSF
;
A
#
# COMPACT_ATOMS: atom_id res chain seq x y z
N MET A 1 10.45 -28.61 -7.62
CA MET A 1 9.30 -28.01 -6.91
C MET A 1 9.30 -28.42 -5.44
N VAL A 2 8.89 -29.65 -5.07
CA VAL A 2 8.88 -30.09 -3.64
C VAL A 2 10.28 -30.05 -3.00
N GLN A 3 11.32 -30.50 -3.72
CA GLN A 3 12.72 -30.40 -3.25
C GLN A 3 13.21 -28.94 -3.06
N ALA A 4 12.54 -27.98 -3.69
CA ALA A 4 12.78 -26.54 -3.54
C ALA A 4 11.93 -25.91 -2.41
N GLY A 5 11.21 -26.72 -1.63
CA GLY A 5 10.34 -26.25 -0.56
C GLY A 5 9.00 -25.66 -1.04
N LEU A 6 8.65 -25.86 -2.31
CA LEU A 6 7.40 -25.35 -2.88
C LEU A 6 6.24 -26.33 -2.62
N SER A 7 5.12 -25.80 -2.12
CA SER A 7 3.86 -26.54 -2.02
C SER A 7 3.22 -26.65 -3.41
N VAL A 8 2.83 -27.85 -3.81
CA VAL A 8 2.28 -28.14 -5.14
C VAL A 8 1.07 -29.05 -4.98
N PHE A 9 -0.09 -28.60 -5.47
CA PHE A 9 -1.29 -29.43 -5.56
C PHE A 9 -1.05 -30.62 -6.50
N ARG A 10 -1.48 -31.81 -6.07
CA ARG A 10 -1.38 -33.04 -6.86
C ARG A 10 -2.67 -33.84 -6.78
N ASP A 11 -3.33 -34.00 -7.91
CA ASP A 11 -4.62 -34.68 -8.06
C ASP A 11 -4.62 -36.12 -7.51
N ASN A 12 -3.47 -36.80 -7.52
CA ASN A 12 -3.34 -38.18 -7.06
C ASN A 12 -3.13 -38.33 -5.54
N ASP A 13 -2.67 -37.28 -4.86
CA ASP A 13 -2.22 -37.35 -3.46
C ASP A 13 -3.20 -36.63 -2.49
N GLU A 14 -3.97 -35.64 -2.97
CA GLU A 14 -4.75 -34.72 -2.12
C GLU A 14 -6.28 -34.83 -2.28
N ILE A 15 -6.76 -35.72 -3.15
CA ILE A 15 -8.19 -35.93 -3.41
C ILE A 15 -8.72 -37.09 -2.58
N GLU A 16 -9.67 -36.82 -1.66
CA GLU A 16 -10.29 -37.87 -0.85
C GLU A 16 -11.05 -38.84 -1.77
N ARG A 17 -10.78 -40.15 -1.65
CA ARG A 17 -11.44 -41.19 -2.47
C ARG A 17 -12.96 -41.13 -2.26
N GLY A 18 -13.68 -40.57 -3.23
CA GLY A 18 -15.13 -40.41 -3.23
C GLY A 18 -15.65 -38.96 -3.29
N GLY A 19 -14.76 -37.96 -3.26
CA GLY A 19 -15.11 -36.54 -3.40
C GLY A 19 -15.53 -36.14 -4.81
N ASN A 20 -16.27 -35.03 -4.94
CA ASN A 20 -16.60 -34.45 -6.25
C ASN A 20 -15.33 -33.81 -6.86
N LEU A 21 -14.68 -34.55 -7.76
CA LEU A 21 -13.42 -34.18 -8.42
C LEU A 21 -13.42 -32.73 -8.94
N LYS A 22 -14.54 -32.27 -9.51
CA LYS A 22 -14.67 -30.92 -10.06
C LYS A 22 -14.65 -29.83 -8.98
N TRP A 23 -15.23 -30.10 -7.81
CA TRP A 23 -15.25 -29.18 -6.67
C TRP A 23 -13.86 -29.03 -6.04
N GLU A 24 -13.13 -30.14 -5.89
CA GLU A 24 -11.78 -30.09 -5.31
C GLU A 24 -10.78 -29.40 -6.24
N LEU A 25 -10.87 -29.66 -7.56
CA LEU A 25 -10.11 -28.92 -8.57
C LEU A 25 -10.46 -27.43 -8.56
N ASP A 26 -11.74 -27.06 -8.45
CA ASP A 26 -12.15 -25.65 -8.34
C ASP A 26 -11.54 -24.96 -7.12
N LYS A 27 -11.59 -25.63 -5.97
CA LYS A 27 -10.99 -25.12 -4.72
C LYS A 27 -9.48 -25.00 -4.83
N ALA A 28 -8.81 -25.99 -5.42
CA ALA A 28 -7.36 -26.01 -5.59
C ALA A 28 -6.88 -24.93 -6.57
N ILE A 29 -7.55 -24.80 -7.72
CA ILE A 29 -7.25 -23.78 -8.72
C ILE A 29 -7.43 -22.38 -8.10
N LYS A 30 -8.55 -22.11 -7.42
CA LYS A 30 -8.83 -20.82 -6.74
C LYS A 30 -7.93 -20.55 -5.53
N GLY A 31 -7.32 -21.57 -4.95
CA GLY A 31 -6.39 -21.47 -3.83
C GLY A 31 -4.93 -21.29 -4.25
N SER A 32 -4.62 -21.44 -5.55
CA SER A 32 -3.25 -21.54 -6.05
C SER A 32 -2.70 -20.19 -6.50
N GLN A 33 -1.52 -19.79 -6.02
CA GLN A 33 -0.90 -18.53 -6.46
C GLN A 33 -0.39 -18.60 -7.92
N ILE A 34 0.04 -19.79 -8.33
CA ILE A 34 0.61 -20.04 -9.66
C ILE A 34 -0.01 -21.30 -10.26
N ALA A 35 -0.45 -21.20 -11.51
CA ALA A 35 -0.86 -22.33 -12.34
C ALA A 35 0.20 -22.57 -13.43
N ILE A 36 0.71 -23.79 -13.56
CA ILE A 36 1.62 -24.19 -14.63
C ILE A 36 0.84 -25.03 -15.64
N ILE A 37 0.62 -24.49 -16.83
CA ILE A 37 -0.16 -25.12 -17.89
C ILE A 37 0.81 -25.82 -18.84
N VAL A 38 0.81 -27.15 -18.85
CA VAL A 38 1.69 -27.93 -19.73
C VAL A 38 0.95 -28.31 -21.01
N PHE A 39 1.17 -27.53 -22.07
CA PHE A 39 0.66 -27.83 -23.40
C PHE A 39 1.44 -28.97 -24.04
N SER A 40 0.73 -30.02 -24.45
CA SER A 40 1.26 -31.18 -25.17
C SER A 40 0.44 -31.44 -26.43
N LYS A 41 0.93 -32.29 -27.34
CA LYS A 41 0.26 -32.61 -28.62
C LYS A 41 -1.19 -33.10 -28.46
N HIS A 42 -1.54 -33.64 -27.29
CA HIS A 42 -2.86 -34.20 -27.00
C HIS A 42 -3.64 -33.41 -25.96
N TYR A 43 -3.16 -32.24 -25.55
CA TYR A 43 -3.79 -31.42 -24.50
C TYR A 43 -5.27 -31.11 -24.80
N ALA A 44 -5.56 -30.73 -26.05
CA ALA A 44 -6.91 -30.40 -26.50
C ALA A 44 -7.83 -31.63 -26.69
N PHE A 45 -7.33 -32.86 -26.55
CA PHE A 45 -8.16 -34.07 -26.62
C PHE A 45 -8.82 -34.42 -25.29
N SER A 46 -8.40 -33.77 -24.19
CA SER A 46 -8.99 -33.91 -22.88
C SER A 46 -9.94 -32.75 -22.59
N THR A 47 -11.23 -33.05 -22.41
CA THR A 47 -12.22 -32.05 -21.98
C THR A 47 -11.88 -31.50 -20.59
N TRP A 48 -11.29 -32.31 -19.71
CA TRP A 48 -10.83 -31.89 -18.39
C TRP A 48 -9.72 -30.83 -18.46
N CYS A 49 -8.72 -31.03 -19.33
CA CYS A 49 -7.65 -30.05 -19.49
C CYS A 49 -8.16 -28.70 -20.02
N LEU A 50 -9.21 -28.71 -20.87
CA LEU A 50 -9.85 -27.50 -21.36
C LEU A 50 -10.72 -26.82 -20.30
N ASP A 51 -11.48 -27.59 -19.51
CA ASP A 51 -12.29 -27.06 -18.41
C ASP A 51 -11.40 -26.40 -17.33
N GLU A 52 -10.31 -27.05 -16.94
CA GLU A 52 -9.32 -26.49 -16.00
C GLU A 52 -8.67 -25.21 -16.55
N LEU A 53 -8.34 -25.18 -17.85
CA LEU A 53 -7.79 -24.00 -18.49
C LEU A 53 -8.76 -22.81 -18.42
N VAL A 54 -10.06 -23.03 -18.63
CA VAL A 54 -11.08 -21.99 -18.48
C VAL A 54 -11.13 -21.51 -17.03
N MET A 55 -11.15 -22.42 -16.05
CA MET A 55 -11.16 -22.07 -14.62
C MET A 55 -9.94 -21.25 -14.20
N ILE A 56 -8.75 -21.60 -14.70
CA ILE A 56 -7.51 -20.84 -14.46
C ILE A 56 -7.61 -19.43 -15.07
N LEU A 57 -8.16 -19.31 -16.28
CA LEU A 57 -8.33 -18.02 -16.95
C LEU A 57 -9.35 -17.13 -16.23
N ASP A 58 -10.45 -17.69 -15.72
CA ASP A 58 -11.44 -16.96 -14.91
C ASP A 58 -10.84 -16.45 -13.58
N CYS A 59 -9.90 -17.19 -12.99
CA CYS A 59 -9.22 -16.77 -11.76
C CYS A 59 -8.21 -15.63 -11.98
N LYS A 60 -7.71 -15.43 -13.21
CA LYS A 60 -6.69 -14.43 -13.55
C LYS A 60 -7.15 -12.99 -13.34
N ASP A 61 -8.45 -12.73 -13.40
CA ASP A 61 -9.04 -11.41 -13.14
C ASP A 61 -9.00 -11.02 -11.65
N THR A 62 -8.71 -11.99 -10.77
CA THR A 62 -8.40 -11.73 -9.36
C THR A 62 -6.88 -11.66 -9.18
N SER A 63 -6.40 -10.59 -8.53
CA SER A 63 -4.99 -10.18 -8.43
C SER A 63 -4.01 -11.14 -7.72
N ARG A 64 -4.36 -12.42 -7.57
CA ARG A 64 -3.59 -13.43 -6.83
C ARG A 64 -3.16 -14.64 -7.66
N HIS A 65 -3.63 -14.78 -8.91
CA HIS A 65 -3.37 -15.97 -9.75
C HIS A 65 -2.51 -15.63 -10.98
N THR A 66 -1.37 -16.30 -11.14
CA THR A 66 -0.53 -16.19 -12.34
C THR A 66 -0.45 -17.52 -13.08
N ALA A 67 -0.77 -17.53 -14.38
CA ALA A 67 -0.68 -18.72 -15.23
C ALA A 67 0.58 -18.71 -16.11
N PHE A 68 1.33 -19.81 -16.15
CA PHE A 68 2.52 -20.01 -16.97
C PHE A 68 2.33 -21.13 -17.99
N PRO A 69 2.40 -20.83 -19.29
CA PRO A 69 2.39 -21.86 -20.31
C PRO A 69 3.78 -22.53 -20.42
N VAL A 70 3.80 -23.85 -20.46
CA VAL A 70 4.96 -24.71 -20.73
C VAL A 70 4.61 -25.54 -21.96
N PHE A 71 5.37 -25.41 -23.04
CA PHE A 71 5.13 -26.14 -24.27
C PHE A 71 6.04 -27.37 -24.33
N TYR A 72 5.46 -28.55 -24.22
CA TYR A 72 6.16 -29.83 -24.25
C TYR A 72 5.90 -30.54 -25.58
N ASP A 73 6.93 -30.62 -26.43
CA ASP A 73 6.88 -31.20 -27.78
C ASP A 73 5.80 -30.57 -28.69
N VAL A 74 5.47 -29.29 -28.46
CA VAL A 74 4.53 -28.49 -29.26
C VAL A 74 5.15 -27.14 -29.52
N GLU A 75 4.99 -26.60 -30.73
CA GLU A 75 5.51 -25.28 -31.06
C GLU A 75 4.57 -24.18 -30.49
N PRO A 76 5.06 -23.13 -29.80
CA PRO A 76 4.21 -22.04 -29.31
C PRO A 76 3.41 -21.34 -30.43
N SER A 77 3.90 -21.42 -31.68
CA SER A 77 3.22 -20.99 -32.91
C SER A 77 2.00 -21.82 -33.27
N GLU A 78 1.95 -23.08 -32.85
CA GLU A 78 0.79 -23.97 -33.04
C GLU A 78 -0.34 -23.67 -32.03
N VAL A 79 -0.03 -22.92 -30.95
CA VAL A 79 -0.97 -22.49 -29.89
C VAL A 79 -1.22 -20.96 -29.92
N ARG A 80 -0.75 -20.28 -30.98
CA ARG A 80 -0.30 -18.87 -31.05
C ARG A 80 -1.14 -17.76 -30.39
N LYS A 81 -0.47 -16.99 -29.52
CA LYS A 81 -0.06 -15.56 -29.69
C LYS A 81 0.79 -15.13 -28.48
N GLN A 82 2.10 -15.00 -28.71
CA GLN A 82 3.12 -14.68 -27.72
C GLN A 82 2.93 -13.28 -27.12
N ARG A 83 2.92 -13.16 -25.78
CA ARG A 83 3.38 -11.97 -25.04
C ARG A 83 4.01 -12.41 -23.71
N GLY A 84 5.29 -12.11 -23.48
CA GLY A 84 5.94 -12.21 -22.17
C GLY A 84 7.40 -12.67 -22.16
N SER A 85 8.11 -12.33 -21.08
CA SER A 85 9.57 -12.48 -20.89
C SER A 85 10.13 -13.91 -20.90
N LEU A 86 9.26 -14.92 -20.87
CA LEU A 86 9.68 -16.33 -20.91
C LEU A 86 10.20 -16.69 -22.30
N ALA A 87 9.58 -16.15 -23.36
CA ALA A 87 10.01 -16.34 -24.75
C ALA A 87 11.44 -15.82 -24.98
N ASP A 88 11.80 -14.66 -24.42
CA ASP A 88 13.13 -14.06 -24.55
C ASP A 88 14.21 -14.87 -23.81
N ALA A 89 13.85 -15.44 -22.65
CA ALA A 89 14.73 -16.35 -21.92
C ALA A 89 14.95 -17.67 -22.68
N PHE A 90 13.96 -18.12 -23.45
CA PHE A 90 14.08 -19.29 -24.34
C PHE A 90 14.99 -19.02 -25.53
N SER A 91 14.83 -17.90 -26.25
CA SER A 91 15.66 -17.58 -27.43
C SER A 91 17.15 -17.42 -27.09
N ARG A 92 17.47 -16.79 -25.95
CA ARG A 92 18.87 -16.66 -25.47
C ARG A 92 19.52 -18.00 -25.14
N TYR A 93 18.73 -19.01 -24.78
CA TYR A 93 19.23 -20.32 -24.40
C TYR A 93 19.46 -21.24 -25.61
N GLU A 94 18.64 -21.06 -26.66
CA GLU A 94 18.78 -21.78 -27.93
C GLU A 94 20.14 -21.50 -28.59
N GLU A 95 20.62 -20.25 -28.53
CA GLU A 95 21.96 -19.85 -28.99
C GLU A 95 23.10 -20.45 -28.16
N GLN A 96 22.92 -20.63 -26.84
CA GLN A 96 23.94 -21.21 -25.96
C GLN A 96 24.08 -22.73 -26.13
N LEU A 97 23.02 -23.41 -26.56
CA LEU A 97 23.01 -24.86 -26.80
C LEU A 97 23.72 -25.26 -28.10
N ILE A 98 23.66 -24.42 -29.15
CA ILE A 98 24.34 -24.66 -30.42
C ILE A 98 25.87 -24.66 -30.24
N ASN A 99 26.37 -23.90 -29.25
CA ASN A 99 27.80 -23.73 -29.00
C ASN A 99 28.43 -24.78 -28.05
N ALA A 100 27.63 -25.66 -27.42
CA ALA A 100 28.12 -26.66 -26.46
C ALA A 100 28.06 -28.08 -27.06
N GLY A 101 29.01 -28.41 -27.92
CA GLY A 101 29.13 -29.74 -28.56
C GLY A 101 29.49 -30.87 -27.58
N SER A 102 28.82 -32.03 -27.70
CA SER A 102 29.32 -33.37 -27.36
C SER A 102 28.38 -34.45 -27.91
N ASP A 103 28.81 -35.71 -28.03
CA ASP A 103 28.12 -36.78 -28.77
C ASP A 103 27.29 -37.72 -27.88
N THR A 104 25.99 -37.85 -28.19
CA THR A 104 24.99 -38.92 -27.91
C THR A 104 23.58 -38.32 -27.64
N GLU A 105 22.58 -38.72 -28.43
CA GLU A 105 21.24 -38.09 -28.47
C GLU A 105 20.40 -38.27 -27.20
N THR A 106 20.40 -39.46 -26.59
CA THR A 106 19.56 -39.80 -25.43
C THR A 106 20.01 -39.13 -24.14
N GLY A 107 21.33 -39.01 -23.92
CA GLY A 107 21.91 -38.30 -22.77
C GLY A 107 21.70 -36.78 -22.85
N LYS A 108 21.77 -36.20 -24.06
CA LYS A 108 21.44 -34.79 -24.32
C LYS A 108 20.01 -34.47 -23.96
N GLU A 109 19.06 -35.33 -24.30
CA GLU A 109 17.64 -35.06 -24.10
C GLU A 109 17.25 -35.09 -22.62
N LEU A 110 17.79 -36.03 -21.84
CA LEU A 110 17.56 -36.09 -20.40
C LEU A 110 18.23 -34.91 -19.66
N MET A 111 19.44 -34.52 -20.06
CA MET A 111 20.13 -33.33 -19.55
C MET A 111 19.43 -32.02 -19.94
N LYS A 112 18.78 -31.96 -21.10
CA LYS A 112 17.92 -30.84 -21.53
C LYS A 112 16.65 -30.79 -20.67
N LYS A 113 15.96 -31.91 -20.47
CA LYS A 113 14.75 -32.01 -19.63
C LYS A 113 15.02 -31.64 -18.17
N SER A 114 16.13 -32.11 -17.59
CA SER A 114 16.52 -31.77 -16.21
C SER A 114 16.84 -30.28 -16.03
N ARG A 115 17.63 -29.68 -16.95
CA ARG A 115 17.92 -28.24 -16.93
C ARG A 115 16.67 -27.39 -17.17
N PHE A 116 15.78 -27.84 -18.04
CA PHE A 116 14.50 -27.18 -18.30
C PHE A 116 13.62 -27.14 -17.04
N ILE A 117 13.53 -28.25 -16.30
CA ILE A 117 12.81 -28.30 -15.03
C ILE A 117 13.45 -27.35 -14.01
N GLN A 118 14.78 -27.27 -13.93
CA GLN A 118 15.48 -26.34 -13.03
C GLN A 118 15.17 -24.87 -13.37
N ILE A 119 15.06 -24.51 -14.65
CA ILE A 119 14.68 -23.16 -15.08
C ILE A 119 13.24 -22.86 -14.65
N ILE A 120 12.30 -23.79 -14.88
CA ILE A 120 10.92 -23.61 -14.43
C ILE A 120 10.87 -23.43 -12.92
N VAL A 121 11.58 -24.26 -12.15
CA VAL A 121 11.67 -24.12 -10.68
C VAL A 121 12.21 -22.74 -10.32
N ARG A 122 13.29 -22.27 -10.94
CA ARG A 122 13.88 -20.95 -10.66
C ARG A 122 12.93 -19.80 -10.99
N VAL A 123 12.23 -19.86 -12.13
CA VAL A 123 11.25 -18.84 -12.52
C VAL A 123 10.07 -18.82 -11.56
N VAL A 124 9.60 -20.00 -11.14
CA VAL A 124 8.52 -20.14 -10.15
C VAL A 124 8.98 -19.64 -8.79
N GLU A 125 10.18 -19.99 -8.33
CA GLU A 125 10.80 -19.45 -7.12
C GLU A 125 10.94 -17.93 -7.19
N GLU A 126 11.45 -17.36 -8.27
CA GLU A 126 11.57 -15.91 -8.45
C GLU A 126 10.21 -15.20 -8.43
N LYS A 127 9.16 -15.84 -8.93
CA LYS A 127 7.80 -15.29 -8.95
C LYS A 127 7.10 -15.45 -7.60
N LEU A 128 7.33 -16.54 -6.88
CA LEU A 128 6.85 -16.76 -5.51
C LEU A 128 7.61 -15.91 -4.49
N ASN A 129 8.91 -15.68 -4.72
CA ASN A 129 9.76 -14.80 -3.92
C ASN A 129 9.38 -13.32 -4.07
N ARG A 130 8.55 -12.96 -5.06
CA ARG A 130 7.89 -11.65 -5.08
C ARG A 130 6.70 -11.72 -4.14
N THR A 131 6.98 -11.53 -2.86
CA THR A 131 5.99 -11.58 -1.78
C THR A 131 4.86 -10.60 -2.06
N VAL A 132 3.66 -11.14 -2.35
CA VAL A 132 2.43 -10.34 -2.32
C VAL A 132 2.28 -9.85 -0.89
N LEU A 133 2.22 -8.53 -0.71
CA LEU A 133 2.14 -7.95 0.61
C LEU A 133 0.77 -8.28 1.22
N SER A 134 0.75 -8.70 2.49
CA SER A 134 -0.50 -8.94 3.20
C SER A 134 -1.27 -7.63 3.35
N VAL A 135 -2.48 -7.58 2.78
CA VAL A 135 -3.38 -6.44 2.89
C VAL A 135 -4.46 -6.78 3.92
N THR A 136 -4.99 -5.78 4.61
CA THR A 136 -6.12 -5.93 5.55
C THR A 136 -7.27 -6.74 4.94
N HIS A 137 -7.94 -7.55 5.78
CA HIS A 137 -8.98 -8.49 5.35
C HIS A 137 -10.24 -7.80 4.82
N TYR A 138 -10.59 -6.63 5.36
CA TYR A 138 -11.76 -5.87 4.94
C TYR A 138 -11.34 -4.66 4.12
N LEU A 139 -11.43 -4.78 2.80
CA LEU A 139 -11.17 -3.71 1.84
C LEU A 139 -12.50 -3.24 1.26
N VAL A 140 -12.85 -1.98 1.53
CA VAL A 140 -14.07 -1.35 1.03
C VAL A 140 -13.69 -0.14 0.18
N GLY A 141 -14.35 0.03 -0.98
CA GLY A 141 -14.16 1.23 -1.81
C GLY A 141 -12.82 1.34 -2.55
N LYS A 142 -12.05 0.25 -2.62
CA LYS A 142 -10.68 0.27 -3.18
C LYS A 142 -10.64 0.49 -4.69
N ASP A 143 -11.65 0.04 -5.43
CA ASP A 143 -11.53 -0.11 -6.89
C ASP A 143 -11.37 1.25 -7.56
N PHE A 144 -12.21 2.23 -7.22
CA PHE A 144 -12.09 3.60 -7.74
C PHE A 144 -10.79 4.29 -7.28
N ARG A 145 -10.38 4.12 -6.01
CA ARG A 145 -9.22 4.82 -5.43
C ARG A 145 -7.90 4.33 -6.02
N VAL A 146 -7.82 3.05 -6.37
CA VAL A 146 -6.61 2.44 -6.96
C VAL A 146 -6.61 2.54 -8.48
N GLN A 147 -7.77 2.63 -9.14
CA GLN A 147 -7.85 2.61 -10.61
C GLN A 147 -6.97 3.66 -11.28
N ASN A 148 -7.01 4.91 -10.79
CA ASN A 148 -6.20 5.99 -11.38
C ASN A 148 -4.70 5.73 -11.22
N ILE A 149 -4.28 5.20 -10.07
CA ILE A 149 -2.89 4.83 -9.80
C ILE A 149 -2.49 3.65 -10.69
N HIS A 150 -3.38 2.67 -10.85
CA HIS A 150 -3.17 1.54 -11.73
C HIS A 150 -2.98 1.98 -13.17
N LEU A 151 -3.83 2.88 -13.69
CA LEU A 151 -3.70 3.47 -15.04
C LEU A 151 -2.36 4.21 -15.20
N TRP A 152 -1.99 5.05 -14.24
CA TRP A 152 -0.70 5.75 -14.24
C TRP A 152 0.51 4.80 -14.25
N LEU A 153 0.42 3.67 -13.52
CA LEU A 153 1.44 2.63 -13.53
C LEU A 153 1.53 1.89 -14.88
N GLN A 154 0.44 1.84 -15.64
CA GLN A 154 0.43 1.25 -16.99
C GLN A 154 1.02 2.17 -18.04
N ASP A 155 0.96 3.48 -17.81
CA ASP A 155 1.35 4.49 -18.78
C ASP A 155 2.88 4.64 -18.82
N GLU A 156 3.47 4.10 -19.89
CA GLU A 156 4.90 4.18 -20.21
C GLU A 156 5.30 5.53 -20.82
N SER A 157 4.33 6.36 -21.21
CA SER A 157 4.54 7.67 -21.82
C SER A 157 4.45 8.83 -20.82
N ALA A 158 4.05 8.58 -19.58
CA ALA A 158 3.87 9.63 -18.58
C ALA A 158 5.17 10.40 -18.32
N ASP A 159 5.07 11.73 -18.36
CA ASP A 159 6.19 12.66 -18.13
C ASP A 159 6.74 12.61 -16.69
N ALA A 160 5.92 12.14 -15.74
CA ALA A 160 6.28 11.99 -14.33
C ALA A 160 6.51 10.53 -13.95
N ASN A 161 7.69 10.25 -13.38
CA ASN A 161 8.06 8.94 -12.86
C ASN A 161 7.70 8.77 -11.38
N ILE A 162 7.34 9.86 -10.68
CA ILE A 162 7.05 9.86 -9.24
C ILE A 162 5.58 10.22 -9.02
N LEU A 163 4.91 9.45 -8.18
CA LEU A 163 3.57 9.70 -7.66
C LEU A 163 3.62 9.88 -6.14
N VAL A 164 3.15 11.03 -5.65
CA VAL A 164 3.02 11.32 -4.22
C VAL A 164 1.57 11.10 -3.80
N ILE A 165 1.34 10.06 -3.00
CA ILE A 165 0.05 9.77 -2.36
C ILE A 165 0.05 10.44 -0.99
N TYR A 166 -0.96 11.25 -0.70
CA TYR A 166 -1.01 11.99 0.57
C TYR A 166 -2.42 12.17 1.10
N GLY A 167 -2.53 12.45 2.40
CA GLY A 167 -3.80 12.61 3.08
C GLY A 167 -3.68 12.73 4.61
N VAL A 168 -4.83 12.62 5.26
CA VAL A 168 -4.94 12.68 6.72
C VAL A 168 -4.46 11.34 7.30
N GLY A 169 -3.76 11.39 8.43
CA GLY A 169 -3.31 10.19 9.13
C GLY A 169 -4.45 9.19 9.37
N GLY A 170 -4.27 7.95 8.89
CA GLY A 170 -5.28 6.90 9.01
C GLY A 170 -6.30 6.80 7.87
N VAL A 171 -6.18 7.62 6.81
CA VAL A 171 -7.10 7.61 5.64
C VAL A 171 -6.89 6.42 4.69
N GLY A 172 -5.75 5.72 4.81
CA GLY A 172 -5.46 4.51 4.03
C GLY A 172 -4.44 4.66 2.90
N GLU A 173 -3.58 5.68 2.94
CA GLU A 173 -2.49 5.90 1.96
C GLU A 173 -1.62 4.65 1.78
N SER A 174 -1.08 4.12 2.88
CA SER A 174 -0.24 2.90 2.87
C SER A 174 -0.99 1.71 2.28
N THR A 175 -2.28 1.55 2.58
CA THR A 175 -3.12 0.48 2.05
C THR A 175 -3.33 0.63 0.54
N ILE A 176 -3.60 1.84 0.05
CA ILE A 176 -3.75 2.12 -1.39
C ILE A 176 -2.44 1.85 -2.13
N ALA A 177 -1.31 2.32 -1.59
CA ALA A 177 0.01 2.09 -2.18
C ALA A 177 0.36 0.59 -2.22
N GLN A 178 0.03 -0.15 -1.16
CA GLN A 178 0.23 -1.59 -1.08
C GLN A 178 -0.62 -2.36 -2.09
N ILE A 179 -1.90 -1.99 -2.26
CA ILE A 179 -2.77 -2.59 -3.29
C ILE A 179 -2.24 -2.27 -4.68
N ALA A 180 -1.91 -1.01 -4.95
CA ALA A 180 -1.34 -0.58 -6.23
C ALA A 180 -0.05 -1.34 -6.56
N TYR A 181 0.83 -1.53 -5.56
CA TYR A 181 2.03 -2.35 -5.69
C TYR A 181 1.68 -3.79 -6.07
N ASN A 182 0.85 -4.46 -5.26
CA ASN A 182 0.44 -5.85 -5.45
C ASN A 182 -0.17 -6.08 -6.85
N LEU A 183 -0.96 -5.13 -7.35
CA LEU A 183 -1.59 -5.20 -8.66
C LEU A 183 -0.61 -5.03 -9.84
N ASN A 184 0.56 -4.43 -9.65
CA ASN A 184 1.39 -3.98 -10.77
C ASN A 184 2.85 -4.44 -10.73
N PHE A 185 3.39 -4.89 -9.59
CA PHE A 185 4.82 -5.20 -9.44
C PHE A 185 5.34 -6.22 -10.46
N HIS A 186 4.48 -7.12 -10.94
CA HIS A 186 4.83 -8.16 -11.91
C HIS A 186 5.14 -7.62 -13.31
N ARG A 187 4.73 -6.38 -13.62
CA ARG A 187 4.97 -5.69 -14.90
C ARG A 187 6.35 -5.06 -15.00
N PHE A 188 7.03 -4.91 -13.87
CA PHE A 188 8.34 -4.31 -13.78
C PHE A 188 9.41 -5.42 -13.70
N GLU A 189 10.60 -5.12 -14.21
CA GLU A 189 11.72 -6.06 -14.20
C GLU A 189 12.12 -6.39 -12.77
N SER A 190 12.13 -5.36 -11.92
CA SER A 190 12.31 -5.46 -10.47
C SER A 190 11.35 -4.53 -9.73
N SER A 191 11.09 -4.85 -8.46
CA SER A 191 10.21 -4.04 -7.63
C SER A 191 10.63 -4.09 -6.17
N SER A 192 10.38 -3.03 -5.42
CA SER A 192 10.63 -2.99 -3.98
C SER A 192 9.53 -2.22 -3.27
N PHE A 193 9.06 -2.75 -2.14
CA PHE A 193 8.19 -2.05 -1.21
C PHE A 193 8.93 -1.85 0.10
N VAL A 194 8.98 -0.61 0.56
CA VAL A 194 9.66 -0.21 1.79
C VAL A 194 8.61 0.37 2.74
N ALA A 195 8.25 -0.39 3.77
CA ALA A 195 7.26 0.01 4.76
C ALA A 195 7.87 0.94 5.83
N ASN A 196 7.08 1.86 6.38
CA ASN A 196 7.40 2.64 7.58
C ASN A 196 8.77 3.34 7.54
N VAL A 197 9.09 3.99 6.42
CA VAL A 197 10.41 4.61 6.18
C VAL A 197 10.80 5.57 7.30
N LYS A 198 9.87 6.46 7.71
CA LYS A 198 10.07 7.38 8.83
C LYS A 198 10.54 6.67 10.11
N GLN A 199 9.80 5.64 10.53
CA GLN A 199 10.10 4.91 11.77
C GLN A 199 11.47 4.24 11.71
N HIS A 200 11.82 3.64 10.57
CA HIS A 200 13.13 3.04 10.38
C HIS A 200 14.24 4.07 10.32
N ALA A 201 14.03 5.22 9.67
CA ALA A 201 15.03 6.28 9.55
C ALA A 201 15.49 6.84 10.91
N GLU A 202 14.64 6.78 11.93
CA GLU A 202 14.94 7.21 13.31
C GLU A 202 15.80 6.20 14.09
N GLN A 203 15.94 4.96 13.60
CA GLN A 203 16.71 3.91 14.26
C GLN A 203 18.20 3.98 13.90
N PHE A 204 19.06 3.46 14.80
CA PHE A 204 20.49 3.34 14.53
C PHE A 204 20.73 2.49 13.27
N ASN A 205 21.41 3.07 12.27
CA ASN A 205 21.64 2.47 10.95
C ASN A 205 20.38 2.15 10.12
N GLY A 206 19.19 2.61 10.50
CA GLY A 206 17.96 2.19 9.83
C GLY A 206 17.90 2.56 8.34
N ILE A 207 18.38 3.73 7.93
CA ILE A 207 18.51 4.09 6.51
C ILE A 207 19.38 3.08 5.73
N LEU A 208 20.50 2.65 6.30
CA LEU A 208 21.39 1.68 5.66
C LEU A 208 20.71 0.31 5.51
N GLU A 209 19.89 -0.09 6.49
CA GLU A 209 19.09 -1.31 6.41
C GLU A 209 18.03 -1.22 5.29
N LEU A 210 17.33 -0.08 5.21
CA LEU A 210 16.38 0.19 4.13
C LEU A 210 17.05 0.17 2.75
N GLN A 211 18.25 0.75 2.62
CA GLN A 211 19.02 0.72 1.38
C GLN A 211 19.42 -0.72 0.99
N ASN A 212 19.88 -1.53 1.94
CA ASN A 212 20.19 -2.94 1.69
C ASN A 212 18.94 -3.69 1.23
N HIS A 213 17.79 -3.44 1.85
CA HIS A 213 16.50 -4.02 1.46
C HIS A 213 16.12 -3.64 0.02
N VAL A 214 16.11 -2.34 -0.31
CA VAL A 214 15.82 -1.84 -1.66
C VAL A 214 16.76 -2.46 -2.70
N LEU A 215 18.06 -2.43 -2.43
CA LEU A 215 19.07 -2.95 -3.35
C LEU A 215 18.90 -4.46 -3.57
N SER A 216 18.66 -5.23 -2.50
CA SER A 216 18.47 -6.68 -2.59
C SER A 216 17.25 -7.07 -3.44
N ASN A 217 16.14 -6.33 -3.29
CA ASN A 217 14.92 -6.54 -4.07
C ASN A 217 15.12 -6.17 -5.54
N ILE A 218 15.86 -5.09 -5.80
CA ILE A 218 16.13 -4.62 -7.16
C ILE A 218 17.12 -5.55 -7.89
N LEU A 219 18.19 -5.98 -7.22
CA LEU A 219 19.26 -6.81 -7.80
C LEU A 219 18.97 -8.32 -7.78
N LYS A 220 17.88 -8.77 -7.13
CA LYS A 220 17.45 -10.19 -7.10
C LYS A 220 18.54 -11.18 -6.64
N GLY A 221 19.25 -10.86 -5.57
CA GLY A 221 20.09 -11.83 -4.86
C GLY A 221 21.62 -11.67 -4.99
N GLU A 222 22.14 -10.60 -5.61
CA GLU A 222 23.55 -10.21 -5.40
C GLU A 222 23.73 -9.68 -3.98
N LYS A 223 24.30 -10.51 -3.10
CA LYS A 223 24.46 -10.27 -1.65
C LYS A 223 25.67 -9.39 -1.31
N GLY A 224 25.82 -8.26 -1.98
CA GLY A 224 26.79 -7.25 -1.54
C GLY A 224 26.22 -6.45 -0.37
N ARG A 225 26.64 -6.75 0.87
CA ARG A 225 26.24 -5.94 2.04
C ARG A 225 26.82 -4.54 1.89
N LEU A 226 25.99 -3.51 2.00
CA LEU A 226 26.42 -2.12 2.02
C LEU A 226 27.09 -1.80 3.35
N TYR A 227 28.18 -1.02 3.32
CA TYR A 227 28.93 -0.65 4.52
C TYR A 227 28.56 0.73 5.05
N ASN A 228 28.03 1.61 4.21
CA ASN A 228 27.59 2.96 4.59
C ASN A 228 26.49 3.50 3.66
N VAL A 229 25.81 4.55 4.12
CA VAL A 229 24.65 5.13 3.42
C VAL A 229 25.00 5.71 2.05
N HIS A 230 26.17 6.35 1.92
CA HIS A 230 26.59 6.98 0.68
C HIS A 230 26.84 5.95 -0.44
N GLU A 231 27.52 4.86 -0.11
CA GLU A 231 27.71 3.72 -1.00
C GLU A 231 26.37 3.14 -1.45
N GLY A 232 25.41 3.01 -0.52
CA GLY A 232 24.07 2.53 -0.80
C GLY A 232 23.32 3.40 -1.79
N SER A 233 23.34 4.73 -1.62
CA SER A 233 22.69 5.67 -2.54
C SER A 233 23.25 5.52 -3.95
N ILE A 234 24.58 5.43 -4.11
CA ILE A 234 25.21 5.26 -5.43
C ILE A 234 24.78 3.96 -6.09
N LYS A 235 24.82 2.84 -5.35
CA LYS A 235 24.48 1.51 -5.90
C LYS A 235 23.00 1.38 -6.24
N ILE A 236 22.11 1.93 -5.40
CA ILE A 236 20.68 1.95 -5.70
C ILE A 236 20.40 2.79 -6.94
N ASN A 237 21.01 3.98 -7.05
CA ASN A 237 20.89 4.82 -8.23
C ASN A 237 21.29 4.06 -9.50
N GLN A 238 22.48 3.45 -9.52
CA GLN A 238 22.94 2.64 -10.65
C GLN A 238 21.96 1.51 -10.99
N ALA A 239 21.37 0.86 -9.98
CA ALA A 239 20.42 -0.23 -10.17
C ALA A 239 19.07 0.24 -10.73
N ILE A 240 18.61 1.45 -10.38
CA ILE A 240 17.34 2.03 -10.84
C ILE A 240 17.50 2.68 -12.23
N CYS A 241 18.67 3.20 -12.56
CA CYS A 241 18.97 3.77 -13.88
C CYS A 241 19.18 2.70 -14.98
N SER A 242 19.34 1.43 -14.63
CA SER A 242 19.72 0.37 -15.56
C SER A 242 18.58 -0.55 -16.01
N LYS A 243 17.43 -0.53 -15.33
CA LYS A 243 16.29 -1.39 -15.62
C LYS A 243 14.98 -0.78 -15.14
N ARG A 244 13.88 -1.23 -15.71
CA ARG A 244 12.56 -0.72 -15.37
C ARG A 244 12.09 -1.22 -13.99
N VAL A 245 11.93 -0.30 -13.03
CA VAL A 245 11.57 -0.64 -11.64
C VAL A 245 10.24 -0.05 -11.17
N LEU A 246 9.61 -0.73 -10.21
CA LEU A 246 8.55 -0.18 -9.35
C LEU A 246 9.04 -0.09 -7.90
N VAL A 247 9.18 1.11 -7.37
CA VAL A 247 9.56 1.31 -5.96
C VAL A 247 8.44 2.03 -5.22
N VAL A 248 8.03 1.49 -4.07
CA VAL A 248 7.11 2.16 -3.14
C VAL A 248 7.85 2.45 -1.86
N LEU A 249 7.86 3.72 -1.46
CA LEU A 249 8.38 4.18 -0.17
C LEU A 249 7.22 4.68 0.67
N ASP A 250 6.89 3.91 1.70
CA ASP A 250 5.75 4.16 2.56
C ASP A 250 6.15 4.96 3.81
N ASP A 251 5.36 5.99 4.12
CA ASP A 251 5.49 6.89 5.27
C ASP A 251 6.81 7.68 5.27
N ILE A 252 7.01 8.50 4.24
CA ILE A 252 8.10 9.49 4.21
C ILE A 252 7.63 10.81 4.81
N ASP A 253 8.42 11.40 5.70
CA ASP A 253 8.13 12.71 6.30
C ASP A 253 9.17 13.79 6.03
N LYS A 254 10.33 13.44 5.46
CA LYS A 254 11.40 14.37 5.12
C LYS A 254 12.06 14.04 3.77
N LEU A 255 12.52 15.07 3.07
CA LEU A 255 13.14 14.92 1.75
C LEU A 255 14.48 14.16 1.81
N ASP A 256 15.25 14.32 2.89
CA ASP A 256 16.52 13.62 3.11
C ASP A 256 16.37 12.09 3.17
N GLN A 257 15.23 11.58 3.67
CA GLN A 257 14.91 10.15 3.63
C GLN A 257 14.73 9.64 2.20
N PHE A 258 14.01 10.40 1.37
CA PHE A 258 13.82 10.09 -0.05
C PHE A 258 15.17 10.12 -0.79
N ASP A 259 15.94 11.21 -0.62
CA ASP A 259 17.24 11.40 -1.27
C ASP A 259 18.24 10.32 -0.84
N ALA A 260 18.22 9.90 0.43
CA ALA A 260 19.07 8.82 0.89
C ALA A 260 18.74 7.48 0.21
N LEU A 261 17.46 7.19 -0.05
CA LEU A 261 17.02 5.91 -0.62
C LEU A 261 17.14 5.85 -2.14
N LEU A 262 16.75 6.90 -2.86
CA LEU A 262 16.62 6.88 -4.33
C LEU A 262 17.42 7.97 -5.04
N GLY A 263 18.15 8.82 -4.30
CA GLY A 263 18.97 9.90 -4.87
C GLY A 263 18.18 10.95 -5.66
N THR A 264 18.90 11.79 -6.39
CA THR A 264 18.37 12.95 -7.14
C THR A 264 18.45 12.79 -8.66
N GLN A 265 18.44 11.56 -9.18
CA GLN A 265 18.78 11.26 -10.57
C GLN A 265 17.63 10.80 -11.47
N VAL A 266 17.92 10.76 -12.77
CA VAL A 266 17.03 10.32 -13.86
C VAL A 266 16.80 8.81 -13.78
N PHE A 267 15.54 8.39 -13.71
CA PHE A 267 15.17 6.98 -13.69
C PHE A 267 15.21 6.33 -15.08
N TYR A 268 15.37 5.00 -15.13
CA TYR A 268 15.22 4.27 -16.39
C TYR A 268 13.80 4.49 -16.97
N PRO A 269 13.64 4.72 -18.30
CA PRO A 269 12.34 4.97 -18.92
C PRO A 269 11.27 3.94 -18.54
N GLY A 270 10.07 4.42 -18.20
CA GLY A 270 8.96 3.58 -17.75
C GLY A 270 9.06 3.07 -16.30
N SER A 271 10.08 3.48 -15.52
CA SER A 271 10.15 3.22 -14.08
C SER A 271 9.19 4.12 -13.32
N LYS A 272 8.61 3.59 -12.23
CA LYS A 272 7.57 4.25 -11.44
C LYS A 272 7.93 4.19 -9.96
N ILE A 273 7.83 5.34 -9.29
CA ILE A 273 8.11 5.51 -7.87
C ILE A 273 6.84 6.03 -7.22
N ILE A 274 6.39 5.37 -6.15
CA ILE A 274 5.24 5.81 -5.35
C ILE A 274 5.76 6.19 -3.96
N LEU A 275 5.38 7.36 -3.48
CA LEU A 275 5.65 7.82 -2.13
C LEU A 275 4.31 7.96 -1.40
N THR A 276 4.21 7.49 -0.15
CA THR A 276 3.12 7.92 0.74
C THR A 276 3.67 8.92 1.76
N THR A 277 2.92 9.97 2.02
CA THR A 277 3.33 11.03 2.94
C THR A 277 2.13 11.81 3.44
N ARG A 278 2.23 12.36 4.65
CA ARG A 278 1.22 13.29 5.18
C ARG A 278 1.47 14.74 4.77
N LYS A 279 2.53 15.02 4.00
CA LYS A 279 2.95 16.36 3.57
C LYS A 279 2.83 16.49 2.06
N LYS A 280 1.88 17.30 1.59
CA LYS A 280 1.65 17.52 0.15
C LYS A 280 2.91 18.05 -0.53
N GLY A 281 3.60 19.00 0.09
CA GLY A 281 4.75 19.71 -0.47
C GLY A 281 6.10 19.02 -0.31
N LEU A 282 6.16 17.73 0.06
CA LEU A 282 7.41 17.03 0.40
C LEU A 282 8.54 17.19 -0.64
N LEU A 283 8.22 17.03 -1.93
CA LEU A 283 9.20 17.12 -3.03
C LEU A 283 9.39 18.54 -3.60
N GLY A 284 8.60 19.52 -3.10
CA GLY A 284 8.61 20.90 -3.61
C GLY A 284 8.18 21.03 -5.08
N ALA A 285 8.19 22.26 -5.61
CA ALA A 285 7.71 22.56 -6.98
C ALA A 285 8.69 22.19 -8.10
N HIS A 286 9.93 21.79 -7.78
CA HIS A 286 11.01 21.63 -8.76
C HIS A 286 11.18 20.19 -9.28
N ALA A 287 10.57 19.20 -8.62
CA ALA A 287 10.57 17.82 -9.07
C ALA A 287 9.33 17.55 -9.96
N ALA A 288 9.50 16.92 -11.12
CA ALA A 288 8.38 16.45 -11.92
C ALA A 288 7.70 15.26 -11.22
N HIS A 289 6.56 15.50 -10.58
CA HIS A 289 5.80 14.49 -9.87
C HIS A 289 4.30 14.74 -9.98
N GLU A 290 3.53 13.65 -9.94
CA GLU A 290 2.08 13.70 -9.80
C GLU A 290 1.69 13.59 -8.32
N VAL A 291 0.56 14.17 -7.96
CA VAL A 291 0.07 14.17 -6.57
C VAL A 291 -1.34 13.58 -6.52
N HIS A 292 -1.55 12.60 -5.65
CA HIS A 292 -2.84 11.93 -5.43
C HIS A 292 -3.29 12.10 -3.97
N ARG A 293 -4.31 12.94 -3.75
CA ARG A 293 -4.93 13.07 -2.43
C ARG A 293 -5.89 11.91 -2.18
N VAL A 294 -5.65 11.15 -1.11
CA VAL A 294 -6.56 10.10 -0.68
C VAL A 294 -7.80 10.74 -0.06
N LYS A 295 -8.97 10.38 -0.60
CA LYS A 295 -10.28 10.80 -0.08
C LYS A 295 -10.76 9.81 0.96
N SER A 296 -11.40 10.33 2.01
CA SER A 296 -12.14 9.54 2.99
C SER A 296 -13.19 8.64 2.35
N LEU A 297 -13.64 7.64 3.10
CA LEU A 297 -14.75 6.78 2.71
C LEU A 297 -16.07 7.57 2.65
N SER A 298 -16.92 7.22 1.68
CA SER A 298 -18.30 7.68 1.66
C SER A 298 -19.08 7.13 2.86
N CYS A 299 -20.27 7.67 3.14
CA CYS A 299 -21.09 7.19 4.25
C CYS A 299 -21.38 5.68 4.13
N ASP A 300 -21.74 5.22 2.92
CA ASP A 300 -22.04 3.81 2.66
C ASP A 300 -20.81 2.91 2.84
N GLU A 301 -19.66 3.32 2.28
CA GLU A 301 -18.40 2.59 2.45
C GLU A 301 -17.97 2.54 3.92
N SER A 302 -18.21 3.63 4.66
CA SER A 302 -17.87 3.75 6.07
C SER A 302 -18.73 2.83 6.93
N SER A 303 -20.04 2.83 6.69
CA SER A 303 -21.00 1.94 7.36
C SER A 303 -20.66 0.48 7.10
N LYS A 304 -20.31 0.13 5.86
CA LYS A 304 -19.88 -1.21 5.50
C LYS A 304 -18.59 -1.62 6.20
N LEU A 305 -17.55 -0.78 6.15
CA LEU A 305 -16.27 -1.09 6.80
C LEU A 305 -16.42 -1.24 8.31
N PHE A 306 -17.16 -0.33 8.94
CA PHE A 306 -17.46 -0.41 10.36
C PHE A 306 -18.19 -1.71 10.70
N SER A 307 -19.25 -2.04 9.96
CA SER A 307 -20.07 -3.24 10.22
C SER A 307 -19.25 -4.52 10.07
N LEU A 308 -18.34 -4.59 9.09
CA LEU A 308 -17.46 -5.75 8.92
C LEU A 308 -16.55 -5.95 10.14
N HIS A 309 -16.05 -4.86 10.73
CA HIS A 309 -15.23 -4.92 11.94
C HIS A 309 -16.05 -5.16 13.21
N ALA A 310 -17.27 -4.66 13.27
CA ALA A 310 -18.16 -4.71 14.43
C ALA A 310 -18.94 -6.01 14.57
N PHE A 311 -19.47 -6.50 13.45
CA PHE A 311 -20.48 -7.54 13.40
C PHE A 311 -20.08 -8.71 12.48
N GLY A 312 -18.98 -8.57 11.73
CA GLY A 312 -18.54 -9.57 10.75
C GLY A 312 -19.41 -9.67 9.50
N GLN A 313 -20.32 -8.71 9.29
CA GLN A 313 -21.24 -8.61 8.15
C GLN A 313 -21.26 -7.16 7.64
N ASP A 314 -21.82 -6.91 6.45
CA ASP A 314 -21.71 -5.59 5.82
C ASP A 314 -22.75 -4.56 6.26
N HIS A 315 -23.58 -4.89 7.25
CA HIS A 315 -24.57 -4.00 7.85
C HIS A 315 -24.67 -4.19 9.38
N PRO A 316 -25.18 -3.19 10.12
CA PRO A 316 -25.43 -3.34 11.55
C PRO A 316 -26.43 -4.46 11.87
N ILE A 317 -26.33 -5.02 13.08
CA ILE A 317 -27.37 -5.90 13.64
C ILE A 317 -28.52 -5.03 14.16
N ASP A 318 -29.75 -5.56 14.13
CA ASP A 318 -30.93 -4.89 14.69
C ASP A 318 -30.71 -4.47 16.15
N GLY A 319 -31.11 -3.24 16.50
CA GLY A 319 -30.87 -2.63 17.81
C GLY A 319 -29.59 -1.79 17.93
N TYR A 320 -28.69 -1.91 16.95
CA TYR A 320 -27.40 -1.21 16.92
C TYR A 320 -27.25 -0.20 15.76
N VAL A 321 -28.30 -0.02 14.97
CA VAL A 321 -28.29 0.85 13.77
C VAL A 321 -27.99 2.30 14.13
N GLU A 322 -28.73 2.89 15.07
CA GLU A 322 -28.61 4.31 15.42
C GLU A 322 -27.21 4.65 15.99
N GLN A 323 -26.68 3.77 16.85
CA GLN A 323 -25.37 3.92 17.46
C GLN A 323 -24.26 3.75 16.41
N SER A 324 -24.42 2.79 15.49
CA SER A 324 -23.50 2.60 14.36
C SER A 324 -23.45 3.87 13.50
N GLU A 325 -24.60 4.42 13.12
CA GLU A 325 -24.68 5.63 12.31
C GLU A 325 -24.02 6.83 13.00
N ARG A 326 -24.19 6.97 14.32
CA ARG A 326 -23.58 8.06 15.09
C ARG A 326 -22.05 7.94 15.13
N LEU A 327 -21.53 6.74 15.35
CA LEU A 327 -20.08 6.47 15.33
C LEU A 327 -19.48 6.65 13.93
N VAL A 328 -20.15 6.13 12.90
CA VAL A 328 -19.74 6.28 11.50
C VAL A 328 -19.68 7.75 11.11
N ARG A 329 -20.69 8.54 11.46
CA ARG A 329 -20.71 10.00 11.24
C ARG A 329 -19.53 10.69 11.91
N ARG A 330 -19.22 10.35 13.16
CA ARG A 330 -18.07 10.91 13.90
C ARG A 330 -16.72 10.58 13.25
N CYS A 331 -16.60 9.43 12.60
CA CYS A 331 -15.36 9.02 11.94
C CYS A 331 -15.10 9.75 10.63
N GLU A 332 -16.10 10.44 10.04
CA GLU A 332 -16.00 11.18 8.77
C GLU A 332 -15.29 10.39 7.65
N GLY A 333 -15.52 9.07 7.64
CA GLY A 333 -14.96 8.16 6.65
C GLY A 333 -13.48 7.84 6.81
N LEU A 334 -12.87 8.08 7.98
CA LEU A 334 -11.50 7.66 8.29
C LEU A 334 -11.44 6.14 8.58
N PRO A 335 -10.84 5.31 7.70
CA PRO A 335 -10.84 3.86 7.84
C PRO A 335 -10.28 3.36 9.17
N LEU A 336 -9.17 3.93 9.63
CA LEU A 336 -8.55 3.52 10.89
C LEU A 336 -9.49 3.74 12.08
N ALA A 337 -10.20 4.86 12.12
CA ALA A 337 -11.15 5.13 13.19
C ALA A 337 -12.30 4.13 13.19
N LEU A 338 -12.89 3.89 12.01
CA LEU A 338 -13.97 2.92 11.82
C LEU A 338 -13.56 1.52 12.29
N GLN A 339 -12.33 1.09 11.97
CA GLN A 339 -11.79 -0.19 12.42
C GLN A 339 -11.62 -0.27 13.94
N VAL A 340 -11.08 0.77 14.57
CA VAL A 340 -10.84 0.81 16.02
C VAL A 340 -12.17 0.80 16.79
N PHE A 341 -13.15 1.58 16.35
CA PHE A 341 -14.47 1.60 16.97
C PHE A 341 -15.23 0.29 16.73
N GLY A 342 -15.15 -0.28 15.51
CA GLY A 342 -15.79 -1.56 15.19
C GLY A 342 -15.24 -2.73 16.02
N LYS A 343 -13.93 -2.81 16.26
CA LYS A 343 -13.36 -3.87 17.11
C LYS A 343 -13.78 -3.82 18.58
N SER A 344 -14.47 -2.77 19.00
CA SER A 344 -14.77 -2.50 20.40
C SER A 344 -16.25 -2.67 20.73
N VAL A 345 -16.97 -3.46 19.91
CA VAL A 345 -18.42 -3.61 20.03
C VAL A 345 -18.89 -4.31 21.27
N ASP A 346 -18.04 -5.18 21.83
CA ASP A 346 -18.36 -6.00 22.98
C ASP A 346 -18.63 -5.21 24.29
N VAL A 347 -18.52 -3.87 24.29
CA VAL A 347 -18.63 -3.01 25.48
C VAL A 347 -19.73 -1.92 25.35
N TRP A 348 -20.65 -2.04 24.39
CA TRP A 348 -21.50 -0.92 23.93
C TRP A 348 -22.42 -0.25 24.96
N GLU A 349 -23.09 -0.97 25.85
CA GLU A 349 -24.18 -0.37 26.65
C GLU A 349 -23.72 0.73 27.64
N ASP A 350 -22.56 0.56 28.28
CA ASP A 350 -22.01 1.54 29.24
C ASP A 350 -20.84 2.36 28.68
N ALA A 351 -20.20 1.89 27.59
CA ALA A 351 -19.04 2.57 27.00
C ALA A 351 -19.43 3.66 25.99
N LEU A 352 -20.60 3.63 25.36
CA LEU A 352 -20.94 4.60 24.30
C LEU A 352 -20.99 6.05 24.80
N SER A 353 -21.56 6.29 25.98
CA SER A 353 -21.56 7.61 26.61
C SER A 353 -20.13 8.10 26.91
N LYS A 354 -19.26 7.21 27.41
CA LYS A 354 -17.84 7.52 27.69
C LYS A 354 -17.01 7.68 26.40
N LEU A 355 -17.31 6.90 25.36
CA LEU A 355 -16.67 6.94 24.04
C LEU A 355 -16.95 8.27 23.36
N GLU A 356 -18.16 8.81 23.50
CA GLU A 356 -18.55 10.13 23.00
C GLU A 356 -17.86 11.28 23.73
N GLU A 357 -17.57 11.08 25.02
CA GLU A 357 -16.91 12.11 25.84
C GLU A 357 -15.38 12.13 25.70
N VAL A 358 -14.73 10.98 25.49
CA VAL A 358 -13.27 10.85 25.45
C VAL A 358 -12.83 10.23 24.13
N PRO A 359 -12.01 10.92 23.31
CA PRO A 359 -11.51 10.33 22.09
C PRO A 359 -10.56 9.16 22.41
N ARG A 360 -10.60 8.10 21.61
CA ARG A 360 -9.83 6.88 21.90
C ARG A 360 -8.33 7.09 21.77
N THR A 361 -7.59 6.57 22.74
CA THR A 361 -6.13 6.71 22.83
C THR A 361 -5.40 6.19 21.59
N ASP A 362 -5.87 5.10 20.97
CA ASP A 362 -5.20 4.52 19.79
C ASP A 362 -5.38 5.37 18.54
N ILE A 363 -6.57 5.96 18.36
CA ILE A 363 -6.83 6.91 17.27
C ILE A 363 -6.06 8.20 17.52
N GLN A 364 -6.10 8.71 18.75
CA GLN A 364 -5.35 9.90 19.16
C GLN A 364 -3.86 9.74 18.84
N LYS A 365 -3.23 8.64 19.23
CA LYS A 365 -1.81 8.40 18.94
C LYS A 365 -1.48 8.50 17.46
N VAL A 366 -2.32 7.96 16.57
CA VAL A 366 -2.03 8.02 15.12
C VAL A 366 -2.18 9.43 14.55
N LEU A 367 -3.16 10.18 15.04
CA LEU A 367 -3.38 11.57 14.66
C LEU A 367 -2.31 12.51 15.25
N GLU A 368 -1.92 12.27 16.51
CA GLU A 368 -0.93 13.04 17.27
C GLU A 368 0.44 13.01 16.57
N ILE A 369 0.79 11.93 15.85
CA ILE A 369 2.03 11.86 15.04
C ILE A 369 2.15 13.05 14.08
N SER A 370 1.05 13.47 13.43
CA SER A 370 1.09 14.62 12.52
C SER A 370 1.29 15.93 13.26
N TYR A 371 0.70 16.06 14.46
CA TYR A 371 0.86 17.22 15.33
C TYR A 371 2.27 17.31 15.94
N ASP A 372 2.85 16.19 16.37
CA ASP A 372 4.16 16.16 17.02
C ASP A 372 5.29 16.57 16.08
N THR A 373 5.11 16.37 14.78
CA THR A 373 6.06 16.74 13.72
C THR A 373 5.92 18.19 13.22
N LEU A 374 5.04 18.99 13.82
CA LEU A 374 4.98 20.44 13.58
C LEU A 374 6.30 21.10 13.98
N GLN A 375 6.65 22.16 13.26
CA GLN A 375 8.03 22.70 13.25
C GLN A 375 8.47 23.21 14.62
N ASP A 376 7.57 23.87 15.34
CA ASP A 376 7.85 24.52 16.61
C ASP A 376 6.58 24.61 17.48
N ASP A 377 6.77 25.10 18.70
CA ASP A 377 5.67 25.33 19.64
C ASP A 377 4.69 26.38 19.12
N TYR A 378 5.11 27.26 18.20
CA TYR A 378 4.24 28.27 17.63
C TYR A 378 3.19 27.63 16.69
N GLU A 379 3.60 26.77 15.75
CA GLU A 379 2.67 26.00 14.90
C GLU A 379 1.75 25.10 15.73
N LYS A 380 2.29 24.44 16.76
CA LYS A 380 1.51 23.62 17.68
C LYS A 380 0.43 24.45 18.39
N ASN A 381 0.79 25.61 18.92
CA ASN A 381 -0.16 26.52 19.55
C ASN A 381 -1.20 27.05 18.55
N LEU A 382 -0.80 27.38 17.32
CA LEU A 382 -1.72 27.81 16.27
C LEU A 382 -2.75 26.72 15.94
N PHE A 383 -2.32 25.46 15.79
CA PHE A 383 -3.22 24.33 15.61
C PHE A 383 -4.26 24.24 16.75
N LEU A 384 -3.81 24.35 18.01
CA LEU A 384 -4.70 24.28 19.17
C LEU A 384 -5.67 25.46 19.24
N HIS A 385 -5.25 26.68 18.88
CA HIS A 385 -6.16 27.83 18.77
C HIS A 385 -7.25 27.58 17.74
N ILE A 386 -6.88 27.12 16.54
CA ILE A 386 -7.82 26.85 15.46
C ILE A 386 -8.79 25.74 15.87
N ALA A 387 -8.28 24.62 16.38
CA ALA A 387 -9.10 23.49 16.82
C ALA A 387 -10.12 23.87 17.91
N CYS A 388 -9.73 24.75 18.84
CA CYS A 388 -10.58 25.18 19.95
C CYS A 388 -11.62 26.24 19.55
N PHE A 389 -11.27 27.19 18.69
CA PHE A 389 -12.03 28.44 18.53
C PHE A 389 -12.43 28.80 17.10
N PHE A 390 -11.68 28.39 16.08
CA PHE A 390 -11.80 28.98 14.74
C PHE A 390 -12.22 27.98 13.65
N ILE A 391 -12.62 26.76 14.01
CA ILE A 391 -13.25 25.84 13.04
C ILE A 391 -14.62 26.36 12.64
N GLY A 392 -14.86 26.48 11.33
CA GLY A 392 -16.06 27.04 10.73
C GLY A 392 -16.00 28.56 10.47
N GLU A 393 -14.98 29.23 11.01
CA GLU A 393 -14.76 30.67 10.84
C GLU A 393 -14.04 30.98 9.52
N GLU A 394 -14.19 32.23 9.05
CA GLU A 394 -13.51 32.70 7.84
C GLU A 394 -11.98 32.83 8.08
N LYS A 395 -11.18 32.31 7.14
CA LYS A 395 -9.70 32.29 7.21
C LYS A 395 -9.15 33.70 7.38
N ASP A 396 -9.63 34.64 6.58
CA ASP A 396 -9.09 36.01 6.56
C ASP A 396 -9.35 36.74 7.88
N ASP A 397 -10.51 36.52 8.50
CA ASP A 397 -10.83 37.11 9.80
C ASP A 397 -10.08 36.42 10.94
N THR A 398 -9.94 35.09 10.87
CA THR A 398 -9.10 34.34 11.80
C THR A 398 -7.66 34.84 11.78
N VAL A 399 -7.09 35.07 10.59
CA VAL A 399 -5.74 35.63 10.41
C VAL A 399 -5.64 36.99 11.09
N LYS A 400 -6.56 37.92 10.79
CA LYS A 400 -6.56 39.27 11.41
C LYS A 400 -6.65 39.23 12.93
N ILE A 401 -7.47 38.32 13.48
CA ILE A 401 -7.64 38.18 14.94
C ILE A 401 -6.33 37.70 15.57
N LEU A 402 -5.76 36.62 15.03
CA LEU A 402 -4.53 36.03 15.56
C LEU A 402 -3.33 36.99 15.41
N GLU A 403 -3.25 37.76 14.33
CA GLU A 403 -2.25 38.83 14.16
C GLU A 403 -2.35 39.91 15.24
N LYS A 404 -3.57 40.34 15.58
CA LYS A 404 -3.80 41.28 16.70
C LYS A 404 -3.43 40.69 18.06
N CYS A 405 -3.43 39.36 18.20
CA CYS A 405 -2.94 38.66 19.38
C CYS A 405 -1.40 38.51 19.41
N GLY A 406 -0.67 39.09 18.43
CA GLY A 406 0.78 39.00 18.34
C GLY A 406 1.29 37.69 17.75
N LEU A 407 0.44 36.93 17.07
CA LEU A 407 0.81 35.72 16.32
C LEU A 407 1.05 36.08 14.85
N HIS A 408 1.71 35.21 14.09
CA HIS A 408 1.96 35.36 12.65
C HIS A 408 1.35 34.17 11.87
N PRO A 409 0.01 34.09 11.80
CA PRO A 409 -0.70 32.84 11.53
C PRO A 409 -0.61 32.37 10.08
N THR A 410 -0.32 33.26 9.14
CA THR A 410 -0.39 32.98 7.69
C THR A 410 0.47 31.79 7.27
N VAL A 411 1.77 31.82 7.60
CA VAL A 411 2.70 30.73 7.26
C VAL A 411 2.32 29.43 7.99
N GLY A 412 1.91 29.54 9.25
CA GLY A 412 1.49 28.39 10.04
C GLY A 412 0.20 27.75 9.51
N ILE A 413 -0.78 28.52 9.06
CA ILE A 413 -2.03 28.00 8.46
C ILE A 413 -1.71 27.24 7.17
N ASP A 414 -0.85 27.80 6.31
CA ASP A 414 -0.47 27.14 5.07
C ASP A 414 0.33 25.85 5.34
N SER A 415 1.20 25.84 6.36
CA SER A 415 1.88 24.63 6.86
C SER A 415 0.91 23.56 7.38
N LEU A 416 -0.12 23.96 8.14
CA LEU A 416 -1.16 23.03 8.62
C LEU A 416 -1.98 22.44 7.46
N ILE A 417 -2.25 23.22 6.41
CA ILE A 417 -2.92 22.75 5.19
C ILE A 417 -2.04 21.76 4.43
N ASP A 418 -0.76 22.07 4.26
CA ASP A 418 0.20 21.20 3.59
C ASP A 418 0.32 19.82 4.27
N ARG A 419 0.19 19.80 5.60
CA ARG A 419 0.23 18.60 6.45
C ARG A 419 -1.10 17.88 6.60
N CYS A 420 -2.13 18.27 5.85
CA CYS A 420 -3.49 17.74 5.94
C CYS A 420 -4.13 17.84 7.35
N LEU A 421 -3.64 18.75 8.19
CA LEU A 421 -4.20 19.02 9.52
C LEU A 421 -5.34 20.04 9.48
N LEU A 422 -5.40 20.83 8.41
CA LEU A 422 -6.38 21.88 8.17
C LEU A 422 -6.77 21.91 6.70
N THR A 423 -7.97 22.38 6.42
CA THR A 423 -8.48 22.60 5.07
C THR A 423 -9.22 23.93 5.00
N VAL A 424 -9.35 24.47 3.79
CA VAL A 424 -10.19 25.64 3.52
C VAL A 424 -11.28 25.18 2.57
N GLU A 425 -12.53 25.28 3.01
CA GLU A 425 -13.69 24.91 2.21
C GLU A 425 -14.33 26.13 1.52
N ASN A 426 -15.40 25.88 0.77
CA ASN A 426 -16.17 26.91 0.08
C ASN A 426 -16.57 28.04 1.04
N GLY A 427 -16.35 29.28 0.62
CA GLY A 427 -16.58 30.46 1.45
C GLY A 427 -15.40 30.81 2.37
N ASN A 428 -14.19 30.35 2.04
CA ASN A 428 -12.96 30.68 2.77
C ASN A 428 -12.98 30.24 4.25
N LYS A 429 -13.69 29.16 4.57
CA LYS A 429 -13.86 28.70 5.96
C LYS A 429 -12.79 27.70 6.36
N LEU A 430 -12.23 27.88 7.56
CA LEU A 430 -11.27 26.94 8.16
C LEU A 430 -11.99 25.68 8.63
N MET A 431 -11.59 24.54 8.11
CA MET A 431 -12.20 23.24 8.40
C MET A 431 -11.14 22.24 8.83
N MET A 432 -11.46 21.42 9.83
CA MET A 432 -10.61 20.38 10.38
C MET A 432 -11.45 19.13 10.56
N HIS A 433 -10.88 17.97 10.22
CA HIS A 433 -11.53 16.68 10.45
C HIS A 433 -11.94 16.56 11.92
N GLN A 434 -13.17 16.07 12.19
CA GLN A 434 -13.74 16.04 13.54
C GLN A 434 -12.79 15.39 14.58
N LEU A 435 -12.22 14.23 14.25
CA LEU A 435 -11.25 13.54 15.10
C LEU A 435 -9.94 14.32 15.35
N LEU A 436 -9.46 15.13 14.39
CA LEU A 436 -8.31 16.02 14.60
C LEU A 436 -8.67 17.16 15.57
N GLN A 437 -9.87 17.71 15.44
CA GLN A 437 -10.36 18.76 16.33
C GLN A 437 -10.52 18.22 17.76
N GLU A 438 -11.10 17.03 17.90
CA GLU A 438 -11.23 16.33 19.18
C GLU A 438 -9.88 16.02 19.81
N MET A 439 -8.89 15.57 19.01
CA MET A 439 -7.52 15.37 19.47
C MET A 439 -6.90 16.68 19.98
N GLY A 440 -7.02 17.79 19.24
CA GLY A 440 -6.52 19.10 19.68
C GLY A 440 -7.14 19.55 21.00
N LYS A 441 -8.47 19.41 21.15
CA LYS A 441 -9.18 19.69 22.40
C LYS A 441 -8.73 18.77 23.54
N GLU A 442 -8.45 17.49 23.26
CA GLU A 442 -7.94 16.57 24.26
C GLU A 442 -6.52 16.95 24.74
N ILE A 443 -5.63 17.37 23.83
CA ILE A 443 -4.29 17.83 24.20
C ILE A 443 -4.39 18.95 25.25
N VAL A 444 -5.25 19.94 25.02
CA VAL A 444 -5.46 21.03 25.99
C VAL A 444 -6.11 20.52 27.28
N ARG A 445 -7.07 19.58 27.20
CA ARG A 445 -7.69 18.97 28.39
C ARG A 445 -6.64 18.27 29.27
N LYS A 446 -5.66 17.60 28.67
CA LYS A 446 -4.59 16.85 29.34
C LYS A 446 -3.59 17.76 30.07
N GLU A 447 -3.46 19.03 29.69
CA GLU A 447 -2.61 20.00 30.42
C GLU A 447 -3.03 20.14 31.89
N SER A 448 -4.34 20.15 32.15
CA SER A 448 -4.91 20.11 33.49
C SER A 448 -6.26 19.38 33.48
N PRO A 449 -6.27 18.05 33.74
CA PRO A 449 -7.49 17.25 33.63
C PRO A 449 -8.56 17.66 34.63
N LYS A 450 -8.16 18.05 35.86
CA LYS A 450 -9.07 18.32 36.98
C LYS A 450 -9.35 19.80 37.21
N GLU A 451 -8.48 20.69 36.76
CA GLU A 451 -8.59 22.13 37.01
C GLU A 451 -8.62 22.88 35.66
N PRO A 452 -9.81 23.08 35.06
CA PRO A 452 -9.92 23.70 33.73
C PRO A 452 -9.24 25.07 33.64
N GLY A 453 -9.33 25.90 34.68
CA GLY A 453 -8.69 27.23 34.73
C GLY A 453 -7.16 27.22 34.66
N ARG A 454 -6.51 26.05 34.78
CA ARG A 454 -5.06 25.88 34.57
C ARG A 454 -4.67 25.48 33.16
N ARG A 455 -5.64 25.26 32.27
CA ARG A 455 -5.40 24.94 30.86
C ARG A 455 -5.07 26.22 30.10
N SER A 456 -4.27 26.08 29.04
CA SER A 456 -3.89 27.16 28.13
C SER A 456 -5.08 27.78 27.41
N ARG A 457 -6.14 26.99 27.17
CA ARG A 457 -7.36 27.40 26.44
C ARG A 457 -8.60 26.79 27.09
N LEU A 458 -9.68 27.56 27.14
CA LEU A 458 -11.00 27.13 27.59
C LEU A 458 -12.00 27.33 26.45
N TRP A 459 -12.59 26.25 25.95
CA TRP A 459 -13.55 26.29 24.83
C TRP A 459 -14.96 25.82 25.22
N ARG A 460 -15.14 25.30 26.44
CA ARG A 460 -16.45 24.94 26.99
C ARG A 460 -16.90 26.07 27.91
N HIS A 461 -18.07 26.63 27.66
CA HIS A 461 -18.67 27.65 28.52
C HIS A 461 -18.72 27.20 30.01
N LYS A 462 -19.00 25.91 30.26
CA LYS A 462 -19.03 25.33 31.61
C LYS A 462 -17.69 25.36 32.36
N ASP A 463 -16.58 25.45 31.63
CA ASP A 463 -15.23 25.42 32.20
C ASP A 463 -14.76 26.84 32.58
N SER A 464 -15.55 27.87 32.30
CA SER A 464 -15.23 29.29 32.52
C SER A 464 -15.82 29.89 33.80
N PHE A 465 -16.49 29.09 34.65
CA PHE A 465 -17.16 29.52 35.88
C PHE A 465 -16.52 28.96 37.14
#